data_AF-A0A9P6NSL4-F1
#
_entry.id   AF-A0A9P6NSL4-F1
#
_cell.length_a   1.000
_cell.length_b   1.000
_cell.length_c   1.000
_cell.angle_alpha   90.00
_cell.angle_beta   90.00
_cell.angle_gamma   90.00
#
_symmetry.space_group_name_H-M   'P 1'
#
loop_
_entity.id
_entity.type
_entity.pdbx_description
1 polymer ?
#
loop_
_entity_poly.entity_id
_entity_poly.type
_entity_poly.pdbx_seq_one_letter_code
_entity_poly.pdbx_strand_id
1 'polypeptide(L)'
;MGNSCSQTKVLHSTNPYQCQKATEHSKLIDRQLMDEKVRRAKEVKVLLLGAGESPGKTTILKQMQILHNPNGFSALERDQFRREQIFSNLHIGIKVCLDLIRLERIEFADPSLMARHSPPFIFGTFRTCVPLFGSCPSLEEGETYPSKFFDSLGRLWKDRGVQSVISQSNATLQESFFPYLDRLFDPGYVPSDLDILRCRRAMIGITEMSFTVSDLVYRSVCWPILVFNLANRTWS
;
A
#
# COMPACT_ATOMS: atom_id res chain seq x y z
N MET A 1 -37.15 -66.39 -12.51
CA MET A 1 -35.81 -65.90 -12.12
C MET A 1 -35.29 -65.01 -13.25
N GLY A 2 -34.92 -63.76 -12.93
CA GLY A 2 -34.10 -62.85 -13.76
C GLY A 2 -34.82 -62.19 -14.95
N ASN A 3 -35.71 -61.21 -14.72
CA ASN A 3 -35.47 -59.76 -14.66
C ASN A 3 -34.93 -59.09 -15.94
N SER A 4 -35.78 -58.19 -16.44
CA SER A 4 -35.68 -57.29 -17.58
C SER A 4 -34.47 -56.35 -17.50
N CYS A 5 -33.71 -56.28 -18.59
CA CYS A 5 -32.75 -55.20 -18.83
C CYS A 5 -33.54 -53.95 -19.28
N SER A 6 -33.93 -53.13 -18.30
CA SER A 6 -34.55 -51.83 -18.55
C SER A 6 -33.45 -50.82 -18.93
N GLN A 7 -33.47 -50.40 -20.20
CA GLN A 7 -32.69 -49.27 -20.70
C GLN A 7 -32.94 -48.04 -19.82
N THR A 8 -31.95 -47.65 -19.01
CA THR A 8 -31.99 -46.35 -18.34
C THR A 8 -31.36 -45.33 -19.28
N LYS A 9 -32.13 -44.91 -20.30
CA LYS A 9 -31.84 -43.68 -21.05
C LYS A 9 -32.08 -42.51 -20.11
N VAL A 10 -31.01 -42.02 -19.48
CA VAL A 10 -31.03 -40.70 -18.83
C VAL A 10 -31.10 -39.66 -19.94
N LEU A 11 -32.31 -39.39 -20.45
CA LEU A 11 -32.59 -38.24 -21.29
C LEU A 11 -32.53 -37.00 -20.41
N HIS A 12 -31.35 -36.42 -20.23
CA HIS A 12 -31.29 -34.99 -19.95
C HIS A 12 -31.82 -34.29 -21.19
N SER A 13 -33.08 -33.87 -21.17
CA SER A 13 -33.67 -32.95 -22.15
C SER A 13 -32.99 -31.58 -22.00
N THR A 14 -31.73 -31.50 -22.40
CA THR A 14 -31.06 -30.21 -22.60
C THR A 14 -31.73 -29.58 -23.81
N ASN A 15 -32.49 -28.52 -23.54
CA ASN A 15 -33.11 -27.71 -24.57
C ASN A 15 -32.06 -27.41 -25.66
N PRO A 16 -32.31 -27.71 -26.96
CA PRO A 16 -31.33 -27.50 -28.03
C PRO A 16 -30.75 -26.08 -28.05
N TYR A 17 -31.57 -25.09 -27.69
CA TYR A 17 -31.15 -23.70 -27.52
C TYR A 17 -30.14 -23.49 -26.37
N GLN A 18 -30.27 -24.23 -25.27
CA GLN A 18 -29.31 -24.19 -24.16
C GLN A 18 -28.00 -24.88 -24.53
N CYS A 19 -28.04 -25.99 -25.27
CA CYS A 19 -26.85 -26.68 -25.75
C CYS A 19 -26.07 -25.83 -26.76
N GLN A 20 -26.77 -25.13 -27.65
CA GLN A 20 -26.17 -24.20 -28.62
C GLN A 20 -25.53 -22.98 -27.92
N LYS A 21 -26.24 -22.35 -26.97
CA LYS A 21 -25.67 -21.26 -26.15
C LYS A 21 -24.47 -21.72 -25.32
N ALA A 22 -24.51 -22.92 -24.73
CA ALA A 22 -23.38 -23.48 -23.99
C ALA A 22 -22.17 -23.73 -24.90
N THR A 23 -22.40 -24.17 -26.14
CA THR A 23 -21.33 -24.39 -27.13
C THR A 23 -20.69 -23.06 -27.55
N GLU A 24 -21.48 -22.02 -27.79
CA GLU A 24 -20.97 -20.68 -28.11
C GLU A 24 -20.19 -20.07 -26.94
N HIS A 25 -20.69 -20.24 -25.71
CA HIS A 25 -20.00 -19.82 -24.50
C HIS A 25 -18.70 -20.58 -24.29
N SER A 26 -18.68 -21.90 -24.55
CA SER A 26 -17.46 -22.72 -24.49
C SER A 26 -16.42 -22.24 -25.50
N LYS A 27 -16.83 -21.95 -26.74
CA LYS A 27 -15.93 -21.41 -27.78
C LYS A 27 -15.35 -20.05 -27.37
N LEU A 28 -16.15 -19.19 -26.71
CA LEU A 28 -15.67 -17.91 -26.19
C LEU A 28 -14.62 -18.10 -25.10
N ILE A 29 -14.88 -19.02 -24.15
CA ILE A 29 -13.93 -19.37 -23.09
C ILE A 29 -12.63 -19.93 -23.70
N ASP A 30 -12.72 -20.86 -24.65
CA ASP A 30 -11.54 -21.47 -25.29
C ASP A 30 -10.68 -20.42 -26.01
N ARG A 31 -11.33 -19.44 -26.64
CA ARG A 31 -10.63 -18.29 -27.25
C ARG A 31 -9.92 -17.45 -26.20
N GLN A 32 -10.59 -17.10 -25.10
CA GLN A 32 -10.00 -16.34 -23.99
C GLN A 32 -8.82 -17.11 -23.35
N LEU A 33 -8.95 -18.42 -23.16
CA LEU A 33 -7.89 -19.28 -22.62
C LEU A 33 -6.67 -19.34 -23.55
N MET A 34 -6.90 -19.36 -24.86
CA MET A 34 -5.81 -19.36 -25.83
C MET A 34 -5.07 -18.00 -25.85
N ASP A 35 -5.82 -16.90 -25.83
CA ASP A 35 -5.26 -15.55 -25.73
C ASP A 35 -4.45 -15.39 -24.42
N GLU A 36 -4.95 -15.93 -23.31
CA GLU A 36 -4.22 -15.96 -22.04
C GLU A 36 -2.95 -16.83 -22.10
N LYS A 37 -2.97 -17.98 -22.77
CA LYS A 37 -1.77 -18.82 -22.94
C LYS A 37 -0.68 -18.07 -23.68
N VAL A 38 -1.03 -17.38 -24.77
CA VAL A 38 -0.08 -16.57 -25.55
C VAL A 38 0.47 -15.44 -24.69
N ARG A 39 -0.38 -14.78 -23.90
CA ARG A 39 0.06 -13.72 -22.98
C ARG A 39 0.99 -14.25 -21.89
N ARG A 40 0.66 -15.39 -21.27
CA ARG A 40 1.48 -16.05 -20.25
C ARG A 40 2.83 -16.53 -20.80
N ALA A 41 2.89 -16.92 -22.06
CA ALA A 41 4.15 -17.33 -22.70
C ALA A 41 5.16 -16.17 -22.84
N LYS A 42 4.68 -14.92 -22.89
CA LYS A 42 5.50 -13.69 -22.92
C LYS A 42 5.69 -13.06 -21.54
N GLU A 43 5.16 -13.69 -20.49
CA GLU A 43 5.21 -13.18 -19.12
C GLU A 43 6.40 -13.79 -18.36
N VAL A 44 7.32 -12.94 -17.92
CA VAL A 44 8.45 -13.34 -17.06
C VAL A 44 8.04 -13.10 -15.61
N LYS A 45 7.99 -14.16 -14.80
CA LYS A 45 7.68 -14.06 -13.37
C LYS A 45 8.95 -13.85 -12.56
N VAL A 46 9.00 -12.74 -11.82
CA VAL A 46 10.10 -12.39 -10.94
C VAL A 46 9.63 -12.46 -9.49
N LEU A 47 10.30 -13.26 -8.67
CA LEU A 47 10.00 -13.34 -7.24
C LEU A 47 11.10 -12.60 -6.47
N LEU A 48 10.73 -11.53 -5.77
CA LEU A 48 11.65 -10.82 -4.89
C LEU A 48 11.52 -11.36 -3.46
N LEU A 49 12.55 -12.08 -3.02
CA LEU A 49 12.67 -12.63 -1.66
C LEU A 49 13.68 -11.83 -0.84
N GLY A 50 13.48 -11.77 0.47
CA GLY A 50 14.52 -11.35 1.42
C GLY A 50 14.00 -10.86 2.76
N ALA A 51 14.94 -10.62 3.68
CA ALA A 51 14.72 -10.44 5.12
C ALA A 51 13.64 -9.39 5.48
N GLY A 52 12.54 -9.83 6.11
CA GLY A 52 11.53 -8.96 6.75
C GLY A 52 10.93 -7.86 5.87
N GLU A 53 10.49 -6.77 6.50
CA GLU A 53 10.04 -5.51 5.87
C GLU A 53 11.20 -4.74 5.19
N SER A 54 12.08 -5.44 4.46
CA SER A 54 13.20 -4.83 3.75
C SER A 54 12.68 -3.69 2.84
N PRO A 55 13.05 -2.42 3.12
CA PRO A 55 12.55 -1.26 2.39
C PRO A 55 12.92 -1.30 0.90
N GLY A 56 14.00 -2.01 0.55
CA GLY A 56 14.57 -2.00 -0.79
C GLY A 56 13.77 -2.76 -1.85
N LYS A 57 12.92 -3.73 -1.48
CA LYS A 57 12.23 -4.57 -2.50
C LYS A 57 11.22 -3.78 -3.28
N THR A 58 10.33 -3.07 -2.57
CA THR A 58 9.32 -2.22 -3.18
C THR A 58 9.98 -1.05 -3.91
N THR A 59 11.09 -0.50 -3.39
CA THR A 59 11.82 0.58 -4.05
C THR A 59 12.45 0.12 -5.37
N ILE A 60 13.07 -1.07 -5.43
CA ILE A 60 13.61 -1.64 -6.67
C ILE A 60 12.49 -1.80 -7.71
N LEU A 61 11.32 -2.29 -7.29
CA LEU A 61 10.17 -2.42 -8.17
C LEU A 61 9.69 -1.07 -8.70
N LYS A 62 9.49 -0.08 -7.83
CA LYS A 62 9.13 1.29 -8.24
C LYS A 62 10.15 1.88 -9.21
N GLN A 63 11.44 1.65 -9.00
CA GLN A 63 12.50 2.07 -9.93
C GLN A 63 12.38 1.38 -11.30
N MET A 64 12.14 0.07 -11.34
CA MET A 64 11.92 -0.64 -12.60
C MET A 64 10.70 -0.11 -13.35
N GLN A 65 9.63 0.24 -12.63
CA GLN A 65 8.44 0.83 -13.24
C GLN A 65 8.74 2.22 -13.83
N ILE A 66 9.50 3.07 -13.13
CA ILE A 66 9.91 4.39 -13.63
C ILE A 66 10.82 4.26 -14.87
N LEU A 67 11.79 3.32 -14.84
CA LEU A 67 12.78 3.18 -15.91
C LEU A 67 12.21 2.55 -17.19
N HIS A 68 11.23 1.65 -17.06
CA HIS A 68 10.74 0.85 -18.19
C HIS A 68 9.34 1.23 -18.67
N ASN A 69 8.60 2.07 -17.94
CA ASN A 69 7.34 2.59 -18.42
C ASN A 69 7.58 3.94 -19.14
N PRO A 70 7.48 4.01 -20.48
CA PRO A 70 7.74 5.25 -21.22
C PRO A 70 6.78 6.38 -20.87
N ASN A 71 5.60 6.07 -20.33
CA ASN A 71 4.61 7.06 -19.87
C ASN A 71 4.69 7.35 -18.37
N GLY A 72 5.61 6.72 -17.63
CA GLY A 72 5.73 6.84 -16.18
C GLY A 72 4.46 6.45 -15.41
N PHE A 73 4.28 6.99 -14.21
CA PHE A 73 3.05 6.84 -13.44
C PHE A 73 1.95 7.76 -13.99
N SER A 74 0.77 7.20 -14.22
CA SER A 74 -0.42 7.95 -14.61
C SER A 74 -0.88 8.91 -13.51
N ALA A 75 -1.64 9.94 -13.88
CA ALA A 75 -2.19 10.90 -12.91
C ALA A 75 -3.03 10.22 -11.82
N LEU A 76 -3.80 9.18 -12.19
CA LEU A 76 -4.61 8.39 -11.26
C LEU A 76 -3.73 7.59 -10.28
N GLU A 77 -2.66 6.96 -10.76
CA GLU A 77 -1.72 6.25 -9.88
C GLU A 77 -1.02 7.23 -8.92
N ARG A 78 -0.60 8.39 -9.42
CA ARG A 78 0.00 9.44 -8.59
C ARG A 78 -0.95 9.92 -7.50
N ASP A 79 -2.23 10.11 -7.83
CA ASP A 79 -3.29 10.45 -6.88
C ASP A 79 -3.48 9.35 -5.82
N GLN A 80 -3.47 8.06 -6.21
CA GLN A 80 -3.49 6.94 -5.28
C GLN A 80 -2.28 6.95 -4.33
N PHE A 81 -1.07 7.18 -4.84
CA PHE A 81 0.13 7.32 -4.00
C PHE A 81 0.01 8.49 -3.02
N ARG A 82 -0.56 9.63 -3.46
CA ARG A 82 -0.85 10.79 -2.60
C ARG A 82 -1.75 10.40 -1.43
N ARG A 83 -2.88 9.76 -1.72
CA ARG A 83 -3.96 9.50 -0.75
C ARG A 83 -3.63 8.34 0.20
N GLU A 84 -3.06 7.26 -0.30
CA GLU A 84 -2.90 6.02 0.46
C GLU A 84 -1.52 5.85 1.09
N GLN A 85 -0.45 6.27 0.40
CA GLN A 85 0.92 5.99 0.87
C GLN A 85 1.57 7.22 1.50
N ILE A 86 1.62 8.35 0.79
CA ILE A 86 2.31 9.56 1.27
C ILE A 86 1.62 10.09 2.53
N PHE A 87 0.29 10.20 2.51
CA PHE A 87 -0.47 10.67 3.66
C PHE A 87 -0.39 9.71 4.85
N SER A 88 -0.50 8.40 4.60
CA SER A 88 -0.33 7.38 5.64
C SER A 88 1.06 7.41 6.27
N ASN A 89 2.11 7.58 5.46
CA ASN A 89 3.49 7.71 5.95
C ASN A 89 3.69 8.94 6.82
N LEU A 90 3.09 10.07 6.45
CA LEU A 90 3.13 11.28 7.25
C LEU A 90 2.45 11.06 8.62
N HIS A 91 1.30 10.39 8.60
CA HIS A 91 0.54 10.05 9.79
C HIS A 91 1.25 9.01 10.70
N ILE A 92 1.84 7.96 10.13
CA ILE A 92 2.61 6.97 10.89
C ILE A 92 3.88 7.60 11.45
N GLY A 93 4.59 8.38 10.64
CA GLY A 93 5.80 9.08 11.05
C GLY A 93 5.55 9.94 12.28
N ILE A 94 4.44 10.68 12.31
CA ILE A 94 4.14 11.53 13.46
C ILE A 94 3.72 10.72 14.68
N LYS A 95 2.94 9.65 14.53
CA LYS A 95 2.61 8.75 15.65
C LYS A 95 3.87 8.19 16.31
N VAL A 96 4.81 7.71 15.51
CA VAL A 96 6.08 7.17 16.01
C VAL A 96 6.87 8.26 16.74
N CYS A 97 6.92 9.49 16.23
CA CYS A 97 7.55 10.61 16.95
C CYS A 97 6.92 10.82 18.33
N LEU A 98 5.59 10.88 18.37
CA LEU A 98 4.84 11.16 19.60
C LEU A 98 5.03 10.04 20.62
N ASP A 99 5.03 8.79 20.17
CA ASP A 99 5.29 7.62 21.02
C ASP A 99 6.72 7.62 21.57
N LEU A 100 7.72 8.02 20.77
CA LEU A 100 9.10 8.16 21.21
C LEU A 100 9.28 9.28 22.23
N ILE A 101 8.68 10.46 22.00
CA ILE A 101 8.70 11.56 22.97
C ILE A 101 8.08 11.13 24.30
N ARG A 102 7.00 10.35 24.24
CA ARG A 102 6.35 9.76 25.42
C ARG A 102 7.27 8.76 26.12
N LEU A 103 7.97 7.91 25.38
CA LEU A 103 8.87 6.89 25.92
C LEU A 103 10.10 7.51 26.59
N GLU A 104 10.70 8.50 25.94
CA GLU A 104 11.92 9.20 26.40
C GLU A 104 11.63 10.31 27.41
N ARG A 105 10.35 10.59 27.71
CA ARG A 105 9.89 11.63 28.63
C ARG A 105 10.45 13.02 28.29
N ILE A 106 10.53 13.32 26.99
CA ILE A 106 11.00 14.62 26.53
C ILE A 106 9.87 15.65 26.68
N GLU A 107 10.20 16.78 27.30
CA GLU A 107 9.27 17.90 27.39
C GLU A 107 9.24 18.70 26.08
N PHE A 108 8.05 19.09 25.64
CA PHE A 108 7.90 19.98 24.49
C PHE A 108 8.40 21.37 24.87
N ALA A 109 9.06 22.03 23.92
CA ALA A 109 9.49 23.41 24.10
C ALA A 109 8.30 24.39 24.03
N ASP A 110 7.27 24.06 23.24
CA ASP A 110 6.01 24.83 23.19
C ASP A 110 5.01 24.33 24.28
N PRO A 111 4.72 25.15 25.32
CA PRO A 111 3.79 24.78 26.39
C PRO A 111 2.34 24.60 25.92
N SER A 112 2.00 25.08 24.72
CA SER A 112 0.67 24.92 24.13
C SER A 112 0.47 23.56 23.43
N LEU A 113 1.56 22.82 23.20
CA LEU A 113 1.52 21.40 22.80
C LEU A 113 1.26 20.49 24.00
N MET A 114 1.55 20.94 25.23
CA MET A 114 1.32 20.20 26.47
C MET A 114 -0.09 20.42 27.03
N ALA A 115 -0.82 19.33 27.30
CA ALA A 115 -2.04 19.38 28.09
C ALA A 115 -1.68 19.44 29.58
N ARG A 116 -1.88 20.60 30.20
CA ARG A 116 -1.43 20.92 31.57
C ARG A 116 -2.11 20.11 32.70
N HIS A 117 -3.10 19.26 32.40
CA HIS A 117 -3.89 18.55 33.42
C HIS A 117 -4.43 17.19 32.94
N SER A 118 -3.62 16.12 32.91
CA SER A 118 -4.15 14.75 32.93
C SER A 118 -3.38 13.86 33.93
N PRO A 119 -4.05 12.91 34.60
CA PRO A 119 -3.46 12.09 35.65
C PRO A 119 -2.40 11.08 35.14
N PRO A 120 -1.55 10.53 36.02
CA PRO A 120 -0.27 9.86 35.68
C PRO A 120 -0.37 8.61 34.81
N PHE A 121 -1.56 8.03 34.62
CA PHE A 121 -1.78 6.82 33.83
C PHE A 121 -2.10 7.12 32.35
N ILE A 122 -2.48 8.36 32.04
CA ILE A 122 -2.73 8.88 30.69
C ILE A 122 -2.07 10.26 30.60
N PHE A 123 -0.77 10.34 30.92
CA PHE A 123 -0.01 11.58 30.84
C PHE A 123 0.43 11.79 29.38
N GLY A 124 -0.18 12.75 28.70
CA GLY A 124 0.25 13.18 27.36
C GLY A 124 -0.77 13.09 26.22
N THR A 125 -2.07 13.28 26.45
CA THR A 125 -2.99 13.56 25.34
C THR A 125 -2.83 15.02 24.94
N PHE A 126 -2.15 15.31 23.82
CA PHE A 126 -2.09 16.68 23.29
C PHE A 126 -3.51 17.23 23.15
N ARG A 127 -3.75 18.45 23.62
CA ARG A 127 -5.09 19.06 23.66
C ARG A 127 -5.68 19.34 22.27
N THR A 128 -4.84 19.55 21.27
CA THR A 128 -5.26 19.96 19.91
C THR A 128 -4.79 19.03 18.80
N CYS A 129 -3.59 18.46 18.91
CA CYS A 129 -2.94 17.74 17.81
C CYS A 129 -3.21 16.22 17.81
N VAL A 130 -3.13 15.54 18.97
CA VAL A 130 -3.26 14.07 19.07
C VAL A 130 -4.62 13.51 18.64
N PRO A 131 -5.78 14.14 18.90
CA PRO A 131 -7.06 13.62 18.44
C PRO A 131 -7.14 13.54 16.91
N LEU A 132 -6.47 14.45 16.19
CA LEU A 132 -6.41 14.47 14.73
C LEU A 132 -5.63 13.28 14.17
N PHE A 133 -4.69 12.72 14.94
CA PHE A 133 -3.89 11.57 14.55
C PHE A 133 -4.43 10.26 15.14
N GLY A 134 -5.66 10.20 15.66
CA GLY A 134 -6.23 8.95 16.17
C GLY A 134 -6.37 7.90 15.06
N SER A 135 -7.17 8.23 14.05
CA SER A 135 -7.34 7.45 12.82
C SER A 135 -6.94 8.30 11.63
N CYS A 136 -6.14 7.75 10.72
CA CYS A 136 -5.81 8.41 9.47
C CYS A 136 -7.11 8.54 8.64
N PRO A 137 -7.55 9.76 8.27
CA PRO A 137 -8.73 9.88 7.42
C PRO A 137 -8.46 9.26 6.05
N SER A 138 -9.49 8.62 5.48
CA SER A 138 -9.47 8.20 4.08
C SER A 138 -9.74 9.41 3.21
N LEU A 139 -8.91 9.61 2.19
CA LEU A 139 -9.07 10.70 1.23
C LEU A 139 -9.73 10.18 -0.05
N GLU A 140 -10.69 10.93 -0.57
CA GLU A 140 -11.32 10.66 -1.87
C GLU A 140 -10.52 11.26 -3.04
N GLU A 141 -10.83 10.82 -4.26
CA GLU A 141 -10.18 11.33 -5.47
C GLU A 141 -10.42 12.84 -5.62
N GLY A 142 -9.36 13.61 -5.86
CA GLY A 142 -9.42 15.07 -5.90
C GLY A 142 -9.52 15.78 -4.54
N GLU A 143 -9.61 15.04 -3.42
CA GLU A 143 -9.58 15.65 -2.09
C GLU A 143 -8.15 16.07 -1.70
N THR A 144 -8.04 17.28 -1.15
CA THR A 144 -6.80 17.84 -0.61
C THR A 144 -6.58 17.41 0.83
N TYR A 145 -5.33 17.44 1.29
CA TYR A 145 -5.04 17.13 2.69
C TYR A 145 -5.74 18.11 3.66
N PRO A 146 -6.30 17.64 4.80
CA PRO A 146 -7.06 18.51 5.69
C PRO A 146 -6.18 19.61 6.31
N SER A 147 -6.55 20.87 6.17
CA SER A 147 -5.76 22.03 6.66
C SER A 147 -5.41 21.97 8.16
N LYS A 148 -6.27 21.35 8.98
CA LYS A 148 -5.99 21.14 10.42
C LYS A 148 -4.72 20.32 10.69
N PHE A 149 -4.39 19.39 9.78
CA PHE A 149 -3.15 18.62 9.86
C PHE A 149 -1.94 19.49 9.59
N PHE A 150 -2.02 20.41 8.61
CA PHE A 150 -0.91 21.29 8.26
C PHE A 150 -0.43 22.13 9.45
N ASP A 151 -1.34 22.82 10.15
CA ASP A 151 -0.98 23.64 11.31
C ASP A 151 -0.39 22.78 12.44
N SER A 152 -1.03 21.65 12.73
CA SER A 152 -0.59 20.72 13.78
C SER A 152 0.81 20.15 13.48
N LEU A 153 1.04 19.71 12.25
CA LEU A 153 2.31 19.13 11.80
C LEU A 153 3.41 20.19 11.75
N GLY A 154 3.11 21.39 11.26
CA GLY A 154 4.07 22.49 11.20
C GLY A 154 4.54 22.94 12.58
N ARG A 155 3.64 23.00 13.56
CA ARG A 155 3.98 23.34 14.95
C ARG A 155 4.79 22.24 15.62
N LEU A 156 4.39 20.98 15.41
CA LEU A 156 5.08 19.83 15.98
C LEU A 156 6.48 19.67 15.38
N TRP A 157 6.64 19.84 14.07
CA TRP A 157 7.94 19.77 13.40
C TRP A 157 8.92 20.85 13.88
N LYS A 158 8.44 22.04 14.23
CA LYS A 158 9.27 23.15 14.73
C LYS A 158 9.68 22.99 16.21
N ASP A 159 9.07 22.06 16.94
CA ASP A 159 9.36 21.88 18.36
C ASP A 159 10.75 21.27 18.60
N ARG A 160 11.49 21.82 19.56
CA ARG A 160 12.86 21.38 19.87
C ARG A 160 12.89 19.95 20.43
N GLY A 161 11.89 19.54 21.22
CA GLY A 161 11.79 18.19 21.75
C GLY A 161 11.60 17.16 20.64
N VAL A 162 10.75 17.47 19.66
CA VAL A 162 10.53 16.64 18.46
C VAL A 162 11.81 16.52 17.63
N GLN A 163 12.48 17.64 17.36
CA GLN A 163 13.76 17.63 16.63
C GLN A 163 14.86 16.83 17.35
N SER A 164 14.88 16.86 18.69
CA SER A 164 15.80 16.03 19.48
C SER A 164 15.55 14.54 19.23
N VAL A 165 14.30 14.08 19.29
CA VAL A 165 13.94 12.67 19.02
C VAL A 165 14.30 12.27 17.60
N ILE A 166 14.00 13.11 16.62
CA ILE A 166 14.32 12.84 15.21
C ILE A 166 15.82 12.65 15.03
N SER A 167 16.63 13.52 15.65
CA SER A 167 18.09 13.46 15.56
C SER A 167 18.69 12.22 16.22
N GLN A 168 18.04 11.68 17.26
CA GLN A 168 18.47 10.46 17.95
C GLN A 168 17.95 9.19 17.26
N SER A 169 16.81 9.26 16.58
CA SER A 169 16.22 8.15 15.83
C SER A 169 16.97 7.94 14.50
N ASN A 170 17.74 6.86 14.40
CA ASN A 170 18.75 6.73 13.33
C ASN A 170 18.28 6.08 12.01
N ALA A 171 16.99 5.84 11.74
CA ALA A 171 16.60 5.21 10.45
C ALA A 171 15.15 5.42 9.99
N THR A 172 14.18 5.51 10.90
CA THR A 172 12.76 5.43 10.51
C THR A 172 12.19 6.77 10.10
N LEU A 173 12.78 7.87 10.60
CA LEU A 173 12.20 9.21 10.53
C LEU A 173 13.02 10.21 9.71
N GLN A 174 14.22 9.86 9.28
CA GLN A 174 15.05 10.72 8.44
C GLN A 174 14.58 10.79 6.97
N GLU A 175 13.80 9.80 6.51
CA GLU A 175 13.10 9.85 5.20
C GLU A 175 11.71 10.50 5.30
N SER A 176 11.48 11.34 6.31
CA SER A 176 10.16 11.88 6.52
C SER A 176 9.81 12.99 5.53
N PHE A 177 8.53 13.03 5.17
CA PHE A 177 7.93 14.06 4.33
C PHE A 177 7.79 15.43 5.01
N PHE A 178 8.11 15.55 6.31
CA PHE A 178 7.92 16.77 7.12
C PHE A 178 8.63 18.04 6.61
N PRO A 179 9.85 18.00 6.04
CA PRO A 179 10.46 19.22 5.50
C PRO A 179 9.70 19.82 4.31
N TYR A 180 8.84 19.04 3.66
CA TYR A 180 8.13 19.43 2.46
C TYR A 180 6.62 19.66 2.70
N LEU A 181 6.19 19.90 3.94
CA LEU A 181 4.79 20.08 4.31
C LEU A 181 4.09 21.15 3.45
N ASP A 182 4.73 22.29 3.22
CA ASP A 182 4.15 23.38 2.41
C ASP A 182 3.79 22.90 1.00
N ARG A 183 4.69 22.12 0.37
CA ARG A 183 4.46 21.56 -0.96
C ARG A 183 3.41 20.46 -0.96
N LEU A 184 3.39 19.62 0.08
CA LEU A 184 2.47 18.48 0.18
C LEU A 184 1.03 18.90 0.41
N PHE A 185 0.82 19.97 1.18
CA PHE A 185 -0.51 20.51 1.49
C PHE A 185 -1.01 21.54 0.45
N ASP A 186 -0.23 21.81 -0.60
CA ASP A 186 -0.69 22.61 -1.73
C ASP A 186 -1.88 21.92 -2.43
N PRO A 187 -3.00 22.62 -2.70
CA PRO A 187 -4.16 22.02 -3.37
C PRO A 187 -3.87 21.43 -4.75
N GLY A 188 -2.84 21.95 -5.45
CA GLY A 188 -2.37 21.47 -6.74
C GLY A 188 -1.25 20.43 -6.65
N TYR A 189 -0.96 19.89 -5.46
CA TYR A 189 0.12 18.93 -5.27
C TYR A 189 -0.10 17.63 -6.04
N VAL A 190 0.85 17.34 -6.93
CA VAL A 190 0.97 16.06 -7.64
C VAL A 190 2.30 15.40 -7.23
N PRO A 191 2.29 14.15 -6.73
CA PRO A 191 3.52 13.45 -6.35
C PRO A 191 4.49 13.32 -7.51
N SER A 192 5.76 13.64 -7.24
CA SER A 192 6.86 13.37 -8.15
C SER A 192 7.30 11.91 -8.06
N ASP A 193 8.06 11.45 -9.05
CA ASP A 193 8.62 10.08 -9.02
C ASP A 193 9.53 9.88 -7.79
N LEU A 194 10.22 10.94 -7.33
CA LEU A 194 11.02 10.91 -6.11
C LEU A 194 10.15 10.76 -4.85
N ASP A 195 8.96 11.38 -4.82
CA ASP A 195 8.02 11.22 -3.70
C ASP A 195 7.47 9.79 -3.65
N ILE A 196 7.19 9.21 -4.82
CA ILE A 196 6.72 7.83 -4.95
C ILE A 196 7.83 6.85 -4.53
N LEU A 197 9.09 7.13 -4.89
CA LEU A 197 10.23 6.33 -4.47
C LEU A 197 10.50 6.41 -2.96
N ARG A 198 10.29 7.59 -2.35
CA ARG A 198 10.46 7.81 -0.91
C ARG A 198 9.31 7.24 -0.08
N CYS A 199 8.10 7.16 -0.65
CA CYS A 199 6.99 6.61 0.11
C CYS A 199 7.14 5.10 0.32
N ARG A 200 6.88 4.69 1.56
CA ARG A 200 6.94 3.31 2.01
C ARG A 200 5.53 2.74 2.02
N ARG A 201 5.39 1.47 1.64
CA ARG A 201 4.17 0.70 1.88
C ARG A 201 4.56 -0.45 2.78
N ALA A 202 3.99 -0.50 3.99
CA ALA A 202 4.12 -1.69 4.82
C ALA A 202 3.49 -2.87 4.05
N MET A 203 4.27 -3.91 3.79
CA MET A 203 3.79 -5.08 3.06
C MET A 203 2.96 -5.95 3.99
N ILE A 204 1.65 -5.67 4.07
CA ILE A 204 0.70 -6.46 4.86
C ILE A 204 0.40 -7.82 4.16
N GLY A 205 0.70 -7.95 2.86
CA GLY A 205 0.49 -9.17 2.08
C GLY A 205 1.36 -9.25 0.82
N ILE A 206 1.07 -10.23 -0.03
CA ILE A 206 1.75 -10.41 -1.32
C ILE A 206 1.39 -9.23 -2.22
N THR A 207 2.40 -8.47 -2.65
CA THR A 207 2.20 -7.37 -3.59
C THR A 207 2.68 -7.80 -4.96
N GLU A 208 1.79 -7.78 -5.94
CA GLU A 208 2.12 -7.99 -7.34
C GLU A 208 2.25 -6.65 -8.06
N MET A 209 3.27 -6.54 -8.91
CA MET A 209 3.47 -5.37 -9.75
C MET A 209 3.97 -5.85 -11.11
N SER A 210 3.37 -5.33 -12.19
CA SER A 210 3.72 -5.68 -13.56
C SER A 210 4.29 -4.49 -14.30
N PHE A 211 5.37 -4.69 -15.05
CA PHE A 211 5.94 -3.71 -15.95
C PHE A 211 6.35 -4.38 -17.27
N THR A 212 6.33 -3.64 -18.35
CA THR A 212 6.70 -4.14 -19.67
C THR A 212 8.10 -3.65 -20.02
N VAL A 213 9.00 -4.55 -20.39
CA VAL A 213 10.33 -4.20 -20.92
C VAL A 213 10.42 -4.75 -22.32
N SER A 214 10.46 -3.88 -23.32
CA SER A 214 10.40 -4.25 -24.73
C SER A 214 9.12 -5.07 -25.05
N ASP A 215 9.25 -6.34 -25.43
CA ASP A 215 8.12 -7.24 -25.78
C ASP A 215 7.72 -8.20 -24.64
N LEU A 216 8.40 -8.13 -23.49
CA LEU A 216 8.18 -9.02 -22.36
C LEU A 216 7.45 -8.31 -21.23
N VAL A 217 6.47 -9.00 -20.64
CA VAL A 217 5.75 -8.51 -19.46
C VAL A 217 6.38 -9.13 -18.22
N TYR A 218 7.04 -8.32 -17.40
CA TYR A 218 7.59 -8.76 -16.14
C TYR A 218 6.52 -8.64 -15.06
N ARG A 219 6.09 -9.77 -14.51
CA ARG A 219 5.25 -9.80 -13.30
C ARG A 219 6.13 -10.09 -12.10
N SER A 220 6.34 -9.07 -11.29
CA SER A 220 7.07 -9.16 -10.05
C SER A 220 6.12 -9.40 -8.88
N VAL A 221 6.50 -10.31 -8.00
CA VAL A 221 5.75 -10.65 -6.79
C VAL A 221 6.69 -10.49 -5.60
N CYS A 222 6.28 -9.70 -4.61
CA CYS A 222 7.03 -9.53 -3.37
C CYS A 222 6.32 -10.25 -2.22
N TRP A 223 7.03 -11.19 -1.58
CA TRP A 223 6.53 -11.96 -0.45
C TRP A 223 7.10 -11.43 0.86
N PRO A 224 6.27 -11.09 1.85
CA PRO A 224 6.74 -10.92 3.22
C PRO A 224 7.22 -12.28 3.75
N ILE A 225 8.39 -12.33 4.40
CA ILE A 225 8.92 -13.57 4.98
C ILE A 225 7.96 -14.21 6.00
N LEU A 226 7.15 -13.41 6.70
CA LEU A 226 6.11 -13.91 7.60
C LEU A 226 5.08 -14.80 6.88
N VAL A 227 4.69 -14.43 5.65
CA VAL A 227 3.77 -15.21 4.82
C VAL A 227 4.46 -16.43 4.21
N PHE A 228 5.74 -16.30 3.82
CA PHE A 228 6.52 -17.43 3.30
C PHE A 228 6.72 -18.55 4.32
N ASN A 229 7.01 -18.20 5.58
CA ASN A 229 7.17 -19.18 6.66
C ASN A 229 5.85 -19.88 7.04
N LEU A 230 4.71 -19.19 6.93
CA LEU A 230 3.39 -19.81 7.14
C LEU A 230 3.01 -20.74 5.98
N ALA A 231 3.29 -20.34 4.74
CA ALA A 231 3.06 -21.18 3.57
C ALA A 231 3.90 -22.46 3.62
N ASN A 232 5.16 -22.42 4.08
CA ASN A 232 5.95 -23.65 4.22
C ASN A 232 5.50 -24.57 5.38
N ARG A 233 4.83 -24.04 6.42
CA ARG A 233 4.33 -24.86 7.54
C ARG A 233 3.05 -25.63 7.23
N THR A 234 2.30 -25.26 6.20
CA THR A 234 1.11 -26.01 5.75
C THR A 234 1.42 -27.11 4.73
N TRP A 235 2.68 -27.24 4.32
CA TRP A 235 3.18 -28.26 3.38
C TRP A 235 4.21 -29.20 4.04
N SER A 236 4.20 -29.30 5.38
CA SER A 236 4.96 -30.31 6.15
C SER A 236 4.02 -31.31 6.79
#